data_AF-A0A530QJJ6-F1
#
_entry.id   AF-A0A530QJJ6-F1
#
_cell.length_a   1.000
_cell.length_b   1.000
_cell.length_c   1.000
_cell.angle_alpha   90.00
_cell.angle_beta   90.00
_cell.angle_gamma   90.00
#
_symmetry.space_group_name_H-M   'P 1'
#
loop_
_entity.id
_entity.type
_entity.pdbx_description
1 polymer ?
#
loop_
_entity_poly.entity_id
_entity_poly.type
_entity_poly.pdbx_seq_one_letter_code
_entity_poly.pdbx_strand_id
1 'polypeptide(L)'
;GIHTLYISPLKALAVDIERNLGKPVEEIGLPVTIETRTGDTPAHKRQRQKLAPPDILLTTPEQLALLIAAPDARRFFEDLHYVVLDELHSLVTSKRGHLLSLGLARLRSFVPGLQTIGLSATVAEPDELRRWLVSQNPPGGLAEL
;
A
#
# COMPACT_ATOMS: atom_id res chain seq x y z
N GLY A 1 1.17 -14.44 3.92
CA GLY A 1 0.82 -13.15 4.53
C GLY A 1 0.45 -12.17 3.45
N ILE A 2 0.41 -10.86 3.74
CA ILE A 2 0.11 -9.86 2.69
C ILE A 2 1.26 -9.84 1.69
N HIS A 3 0.99 -10.13 0.43
CA HIS A 3 1.97 -10.03 -0.66
C HIS A 3 2.00 -8.62 -1.27
N THR A 4 0.83 -7.98 -1.42
CA THR A 4 0.70 -6.66 -2.06
C THR A 4 -0.20 -5.73 -1.25
N LEU A 5 0.27 -4.51 -1.05
CA LEU A 5 -0.48 -3.42 -0.45
C LEU A 5 -0.86 -2.40 -1.52
N TYR A 6 -2.15 -2.16 -1.73
CA TYR A 6 -2.62 -1.10 -2.61
C TYR A 6 -3.11 0.07 -1.77
N ILE A 7 -2.56 1.26 -1.98
CA ILE A 7 -2.86 2.46 -1.19
C ILE A 7 -3.54 3.47 -2.10
N SER A 8 -4.77 3.81 -1.76
CA SER A 8 -5.55 4.84 -2.44
C SER A 8 -5.75 6.07 -1.53
N PRO A 9 -5.71 7.30 -2.06
CA PRO A 9 -6.06 8.50 -1.31
C PRO A 9 -7.56 8.60 -1.01
N LEU A 10 -8.42 7.86 -1.72
CA LEU A 10 -9.87 7.90 -1.60
C LEU A 10 -10.43 6.51 -1.31
N LYS A 11 -11.31 6.42 -0.31
CA LYS A 11 -11.96 5.16 0.06
C LYS A 11 -12.78 4.56 -1.10
N ALA A 12 -13.51 5.39 -1.83
CA ALA A 12 -14.33 4.96 -2.96
C ALA A 12 -13.47 4.24 -4.03
N LEU A 13 -12.30 4.80 -4.32
CA LEU A 13 -11.37 4.22 -5.28
C LEU A 13 -10.83 2.86 -4.80
N ALA A 14 -10.58 2.66 -3.50
CA ALA A 14 -10.18 1.35 -2.98
C ALA A 14 -11.27 0.27 -3.20
N VAL A 15 -12.55 0.63 -3.04
CA VAL A 15 -13.68 -0.29 -3.31
C VAL A 15 -13.83 -0.57 -4.80
N ASP A 16 -13.66 0.45 -5.64
CA ASP A 16 -13.72 0.28 -7.09
C ASP A 16 -12.58 -0.60 -7.63
N ILE A 17 -11.35 -0.45 -7.11
CA ILE A 17 -10.22 -1.31 -7.48
C ILE A 17 -10.44 -2.75 -7.01
N GLU A 18 -10.97 -2.99 -5.79
CA GLU A 18 -11.32 -4.34 -5.32
C GLU A 18 -12.28 -5.04 -6.30
N ARG A 19 -13.33 -4.34 -6.75
CA ARG A 19 -14.28 -4.86 -7.75
C ARG A 19 -13.62 -5.11 -9.10
N ASN A 20 -12.76 -4.20 -9.56
CA ASN A 20 -12.12 -4.29 -10.87
C ASN A 20 -11.02 -5.36 -10.93
N LEU A 21 -10.35 -5.64 -9.81
CA LEU A 21 -9.37 -6.73 -9.69
C LEU A 21 -10.04 -8.08 -9.43
N GLY A 22 -11.16 -8.11 -8.71
CA GLY A 22 -11.85 -9.36 -8.37
C GLY A 22 -12.35 -10.12 -9.58
N LYS A 23 -12.97 -9.41 -10.55
CA LYS A 23 -13.50 -10.03 -11.78
C LYS A 23 -12.46 -10.83 -12.57
N PRO A 24 -11.32 -10.26 -13.01
CA PRO A 24 -10.34 -11.01 -13.79
C PRO A 24 -9.69 -12.14 -12.98
N VAL A 25 -9.50 -11.96 -11.66
CA VAL A 25 -8.95 -13.01 -10.79
C VAL A 25 -9.88 -14.22 -10.69
N GLU A 26 -11.18 -13.96 -10.53
CA GLU A 26 -12.21 -15.00 -10.50
C GLU A 26 -12.36 -15.69 -11.87
N GLU A 27 -12.41 -14.92 -12.95
CA GLU A 27 -12.54 -15.44 -14.32
C GLU A 27 -11.37 -16.34 -14.75
N ILE A 28 -10.15 -16.02 -14.30
CA ILE A 28 -8.94 -16.83 -14.59
C ILE A 28 -8.77 -17.98 -13.58
N GLY A 29 -9.53 -18.00 -12.49
CA GLY A 29 -9.46 -19.03 -11.46
C GLY A 29 -8.18 -18.96 -10.61
N LEU A 30 -7.64 -17.76 -10.40
CA LEU A 30 -6.44 -17.58 -9.58
C LEU A 30 -6.78 -17.69 -8.09
N PRO A 31 -6.02 -18.44 -7.28
CA PRO A 31 -6.25 -18.56 -5.84
C PRO A 31 -5.69 -17.35 -5.08
N VAL A 32 -6.13 -16.14 -5.46
CA VAL A 32 -5.68 -14.87 -4.90
C VAL A 32 -6.83 -14.20 -4.17
N THR A 33 -6.61 -13.91 -2.89
CA THR A 33 -7.56 -13.21 -2.03
C THR A 33 -7.29 -11.71 -2.05
N ILE A 34 -8.35 -10.94 -2.27
CA ILE A 34 -8.30 -9.49 -2.41
C ILE A 34 -9.32 -8.88 -1.46
N GLU A 35 -8.88 -7.95 -0.61
CA GLU A 35 -9.82 -7.30 0.30
C GLU A 35 -9.48 -5.85 0.63
N THR A 36 -10.53 -5.08 0.96
CA THR A 36 -10.40 -3.74 1.51
C THR A 36 -10.25 -3.69 3.04
N ARG A 37 -9.40 -2.75 3.48
CA ARG A 37 -9.22 -2.30 4.87
C ARG A 37 -9.21 -0.78 4.93
N THR A 38 -10.38 -0.21 5.18
CA THR A 38 -10.63 1.24 5.32
C THR A 38 -11.19 1.56 6.71
N GLY A 39 -11.45 2.84 6.98
CA GLY A 39 -12.16 3.24 8.21
C GLY A 39 -13.57 2.64 8.33
N ASP A 40 -14.17 2.20 7.23
CA ASP A 40 -15.53 1.65 7.20
C ASP A 40 -15.54 0.13 7.32
N THR A 41 -14.38 -0.54 7.29
CA THR A 41 -14.27 -1.99 7.44
C THR A 41 -14.78 -2.41 8.83
N PRO A 42 -15.81 -3.28 8.94
CA PRO A 42 -16.37 -3.69 10.23
C PRO A 42 -15.35 -4.35 11.16
N ALA A 43 -15.52 -4.18 12.48
CA ALA A 43 -14.58 -4.67 13.49
C ALA A 43 -14.29 -6.18 13.38
N HIS A 44 -15.30 -7.01 13.11
CA HIS A 44 -15.13 -8.46 12.95
C HIS A 44 -14.26 -8.79 11.72
N LYS A 45 -14.50 -8.14 10.57
CA LYS A 45 -13.67 -8.30 9.36
C LYS A 45 -12.24 -7.85 9.65
N ARG A 46 -12.08 -6.76 10.41
CA ARG A 46 -10.77 -6.24 10.80
C ARG A 46 -9.96 -7.21 11.65
N GLN A 47 -10.61 -7.90 12.59
CA GLN A 47 -9.98 -8.91 13.44
C GLN A 47 -9.59 -10.15 12.63
N ARG A 48 -10.50 -10.65 11.79
CA ARG A 48 -10.21 -11.78 10.91
C ARG A 48 -9.03 -11.48 9.97
N GLN A 49 -8.98 -10.30 9.36
CA GLN A 49 -7.85 -9.88 8.51
C GLN A 49 -6.50 -9.90 9.24
N LYS A 50 -6.46 -9.64 10.55
CA LYS A 50 -5.21 -9.73 11.33
C LYS A 50 -4.72 -11.17 11.50
N LEU A 51 -5.65 -12.11 11.59
CA LEU A 51 -5.36 -13.54 11.78
C LEU A 51 -5.11 -14.25 10.46
N ALA A 52 -5.88 -13.90 9.43
CA ALA A 52 -5.82 -14.42 8.07
C ALA A 52 -5.83 -13.22 7.11
N PRO A 53 -4.66 -12.60 6.86
CA PRO A 53 -4.55 -11.50 5.91
C PRO A 53 -4.83 -11.98 4.47
N PRO A 54 -5.40 -11.11 3.62
CA PRO A 54 -5.50 -11.39 2.19
C PRO A 54 -4.14 -11.30 1.51
N ASP A 55 -4.02 -11.84 0.30
CA ASP A 55 -2.83 -11.71 -0.54
C ASP A 55 -2.64 -10.25 -1.00
N ILE A 56 -3.75 -9.59 -1.36
CA ILE A 56 -3.80 -8.18 -1.73
C ILE A 56 -4.68 -7.41 -0.76
N LEU A 57 -4.09 -6.44 -0.05
CA LEU A 57 -4.82 -5.55 0.85
C LEU A 57 -4.95 -4.15 0.25
N LEU A 58 -6.18 -3.71 0.00
CA LEU A 58 -6.48 -2.34 -0.44
C LEU A 58 -6.80 -1.46 0.75
N THR A 59 -6.06 -0.37 0.93
CA THR A 59 -6.16 0.45 2.14
C THR A 59 -5.95 1.95 1.87
N THR A 60 -5.99 2.74 2.93
CA THR A 60 -5.69 4.18 2.91
C THR A 60 -4.43 4.47 3.72
N PRO A 61 -3.77 5.63 3.53
CA PRO A 61 -2.61 6.00 4.32
C PRO A 61 -2.84 5.93 5.84
N GLU A 62 -4.01 6.35 6.31
CA GLU A 62 -4.36 6.36 7.74
C GLU A 62 -4.53 4.94 8.29
N GLN A 63 -5.16 4.04 7.54
CA GLN A 63 -5.29 2.66 7.95
C GLN A 63 -3.95 1.93 7.95
N LEU A 64 -3.07 2.23 6.99
CA LEU A 64 -1.71 1.73 7.01
C LEU A 64 -0.97 2.16 8.28
N ALA A 65 -1.07 3.43 8.67
CA ALA A 65 -0.44 3.93 9.88
C ALA A 65 -0.89 3.16 11.14
N LEU A 66 -2.19 2.82 11.22
CA LEU A 66 -2.73 1.99 12.31
C LEU A 66 -2.21 0.54 12.28
N LEU A 67 -2.10 -0.06 11.10
CA LEU A 67 -1.58 -1.43 10.94
C LEU A 67 -0.09 -1.51 11.30
N ILE A 68 0.71 -0.55 10.83
CA ILE A 68 2.16 -0.50 11.06
C ILE A 68 2.51 -0.23 12.52
N ALA A 69 1.67 0.52 13.23
CA ALA A 69 1.85 0.82 14.65
C ALA A 69 1.50 -0.36 15.58
N ALA A 70 0.85 -1.41 15.05
CA ALA A 70 0.47 -2.56 15.85
C ALA A 70 1.71 -3.37 16.33
N PRO A 71 1.66 -4.02 17.51
CA PRO A 71 2.78 -4.80 18.03
C PRO A 71 3.22 -5.94 17.11
N ASP A 72 2.28 -6.52 16.37
CA ASP A 72 2.48 -7.63 15.44
C ASP A 72 2.77 -7.20 14.00
N ALA A 73 2.97 -5.91 13.74
CA ALA A 73 3.13 -5.35 12.40
C ALA A 73 4.24 -6.01 11.59
N ARG A 74 5.40 -6.32 12.21
CA ARG A 74 6.52 -6.96 11.50
C ARG A 74 6.10 -8.32 10.93
N ARG A 75 5.43 -9.17 11.71
CA ARG A 75 4.91 -10.47 11.25
C ARG A 75 3.82 -10.28 10.20
N PHE A 76 2.95 -9.30 10.40
CA PHE A 76 1.83 -9.03 9.48
C PHE A 76 2.29 -8.64 8.05
N PHE A 77 3.42 -7.95 7.94
CA PHE A 77 4.00 -7.47 6.68
C PHE A 77 5.24 -8.24 6.22
N GLU A 78 5.60 -9.37 6.85
CA GLU A 78 6.88 -10.06 6.55
C GLU A 78 6.96 -10.59 5.11
N ASP A 79 5.82 -10.96 4.53
CA ASP A 79 5.71 -11.44 3.14
C ASP A 79 5.42 -10.33 2.12
N LEU A 80 5.49 -9.05 2.51
CA LEU A 80 5.12 -7.94 1.64
C LEU A 80 6.19 -7.71 0.56
N HIS A 81 5.83 -7.87 -0.71
CA HIS A 81 6.74 -7.61 -1.84
C HIS A 81 6.48 -6.26 -2.52
N TYR A 82 5.21 -5.85 -2.61
CA TYR A 82 4.81 -4.70 -3.42
C TYR A 82 3.94 -3.72 -2.64
N VAL A 83 4.20 -2.43 -2.81
CA VAL A 83 3.27 -1.34 -2.47
C VAL A 83 2.91 -0.57 -3.72
N VAL A 84 1.63 -0.57 -4.08
CA VAL A 84 1.09 0.24 -5.17
C VAL A 84 0.46 1.49 -4.57
N LEU A 85 0.80 2.64 -5.13
CA LEU A 85 0.37 3.97 -4.69
C LEU A 85 -0.43 4.60 -5.82
N ASP A 86 -1.74 4.64 -5.64
CA ASP A 86 -2.64 5.23 -6.61
C ASP A 86 -2.71 6.74 -6.46
N GLU A 87 -2.92 7.44 -7.58
CA GLU A 87 -3.00 8.91 -7.63
C GLU A 87 -1.84 9.59 -6.89
N LEU A 88 -0.61 9.13 -7.15
CA LEU A 88 0.60 9.49 -6.40
C LEU A 88 0.80 11.01 -6.31
N HIS A 89 0.50 11.76 -7.38
CA HIS A 89 0.61 13.22 -7.39
C HIS A 89 -0.22 13.90 -6.28
N SER A 90 -1.37 13.32 -5.93
CA SER A 90 -2.25 13.85 -4.88
C SER A 90 -1.76 13.52 -3.47
N LEU A 91 -0.98 12.44 -3.33
CA LEU A 91 -0.42 12.00 -2.07
C LEU A 91 0.82 12.81 -1.70
N VAL A 92 1.78 12.94 -2.62
CA VAL A 92 3.14 13.47 -2.34
C VAL A 92 3.13 14.86 -1.72
N THR A 93 2.25 15.76 -2.18
CA THR A 93 2.19 17.16 -1.72
C THR A 93 1.36 17.36 -0.44
N SER A 94 0.84 16.28 0.15
CA SER A 94 -0.09 16.33 1.26
C SER A 94 0.51 15.85 2.58
N LYS A 95 -0.08 16.25 3.71
CA LYS A 95 0.26 15.69 5.03
C LYS A 95 0.07 14.16 5.09
N ARG A 96 -0.86 13.63 4.30
CA ARG A 96 -1.07 12.18 4.15
C ARG A 96 0.12 11.53 3.45
N GLY A 97 0.70 12.18 2.44
CA GLY A 97 1.97 11.78 1.84
C GLY A 97 3.12 11.76 2.83
N HIS A 98 3.25 12.79 3.67
CA HIS A 98 4.28 12.81 4.70
C HIS A 98 4.15 11.61 5.66
N LEU A 99 2.94 11.35 6.17
CA LEU A 99 2.67 10.17 7.01
C LEU A 99 3.00 8.86 6.27
N LEU A 100 2.60 8.77 5.01
CA LEU A 100 2.85 7.59 4.19
C LEU A 100 4.33 7.35 3.94
N SER A 101 5.12 8.40 3.73
CA SER A 101 6.58 8.28 3.55
C SER A 101 7.26 7.65 4.78
N LEU A 102 6.82 8.02 6.00
CA LEU A 102 7.28 7.41 7.24
C LEU A 102 6.80 5.96 7.36
N GLY A 103 5.58 5.67 6.92
CA GLY A 103 5.05 4.31 6.81
C GLY A 103 5.91 3.44 5.89
N LEU A 104 6.25 3.94 4.69
CA LEU A 104 7.12 3.24 3.74
C LEU A 104 8.52 3.00 4.30
N ALA A 105 9.11 3.98 4.98
CA ALA A 105 10.40 3.80 5.67
C ALA A 105 10.33 2.67 6.72
N ARG A 106 9.24 2.60 7.50
CA ARG A 106 9.02 1.54 8.47
C ARG A 106 8.79 0.18 7.82
N LEU A 107 8.00 0.10 6.75
CA LEU A 107 7.82 -1.15 5.99
C LEU A 107 9.15 -1.66 5.43
N ARG A 108 10.00 -0.78 4.91
CA ARG A 108 11.35 -1.15 4.45
C ARG A 108 12.25 -1.69 5.55
N SER A 109 12.07 -1.24 6.80
CA SER A 109 12.79 -1.84 7.94
C SER A 109 12.34 -3.28 8.25
N PHE A 110 11.12 -3.66 7.84
CA PHE A 110 10.62 -5.02 7.95
C PHE A 110 11.04 -5.85 6.73
N VAL A 111 10.89 -5.26 5.53
CA VAL A 111 11.18 -5.88 4.23
C VAL A 111 12.11 -4.97 3.42
N PRO A 112 13.44 -5.14 3.50
CA PRO A 112 14.40 -4.30 2.77
C PRO A 112 14.25 -4.37 1.24
N GLY A 113 13.74 -5.48 0.71
CA GLY A 113 13.50 -5.69 -0.72
C GLY A 113 12.17 -5.13 -1.25
N LEU A 114 11.44 -4.32 -0.46
CA LEU A 114 10.12 -3.81 -0.82
C LEU A 114 10.15 -2.96 -2.10
N GLN A 115 9.35 -3.34 -3.08
CA GLN A 115 9.18 -2.59 -4.32
C GLN A 115 7.96 -1.67 -4.24
N THR A 116 8.13 -0.40 -4.57
CA THR A 116 7.07 0.61 -4.60
C THR A 116 6.74 1.00 -6.04
N ILE A 117 5.45 1.04 -6.38
CA ILE A 117 4.93 1.36 -7.71
C ILE A 117 3.98 2.55 -7.57
N GLY A 118 4.20 3.62 -8.33
CA GLY A 118 3.34 4.80 -8.34
C GLY A 118 2.51 4.89 -9.61
N LEU A 119 1.22 5.17 -9.47
CA LEU A 119 0.29 5.45 -10.57
C LEU A 119 -0.10 6.93 -10.51
N SER A 120 -0.09 7.62 -11.65
CA SER A 120 -0.48 9.02 -11.74
C SER A 120 -0.88 9.37 -13.17
N ALA A 121 -1.96 10.15 -13.34
CA ALA A 121 -2.47 10.53 -14.66
C ALA A 121 -1.56 11.55 -15.37
N THR A 122 -1.31 12.70 -14.74
CA THR A 122 -0.47 13.77 -15.28
C THR A 122 0.59 14.17 -14.26
N VAL A 123 1.83 14.24 -14.69
CA VAL A 123 2.96 14.58 -13.82
C VAL A 123 3.87 15.55 -14.55
N ALA A 124 3.96 16.78 -14.06
CA ALA A 124 4.87 17.78 -14.62
C ALA A 124 6.34 17.40 -14.36
N GLU A 125 6.63 16.90 -13.15
CA GLU A 125 7.99 16.56 -12.70
C GLU A 125 8.05 15.08 -12.25
N PRO A 126 8.18 14.13 -13.20
CA PRO A 126 8.12 12.70 -12.91
C PRO A 126 9.26 12.22 -12.00
N ASP A 127 10.41 12.89 -12.04
CA ASP A 127 11.58 12.52 -11.25
C ASP A 127 11.41 12.82 -9.76
N GLU A 128 10.67 13.87 -9.38
CA GLU A 128 10.31 14.11 -7.99
C GLU A 128 9.45 12.98 -7.41
N LEU A 129 8.47 12.49 -8.18
CA LEU A 129 7.64 11.38 -7.77
C LEU A 129 8.45 10.08 -7.67
N ARG A 130 9.38 9.84 -8.61
CA ARG A 130 10.29 8.68 -8.59
C ARG A 130 11.19 8.70 -7.35
N ARG A 131 11.75 9.85 -7.00
CA ARG A 131 12.52 10.03 -5.75
C ARG A 131 11.69 9.72 -4.53
N TRP A 132 10.48 10.29 -4.45
CA TRP A 132 9.59 10.08 -3.31
C TRP A 132 9.26 8.59 -3.12
N LEU A 133 9.12 7.85 -4.22
CA LEU A 133 8.84 6.42 -4.17
C LEU A 133 9.97 5.61 -3.56
N VAL A 134 11.25 5.94 -3.76
CA VAL A 134 12.37 5.07 -3.36
C VAL A 134 12.82 5.28 -1.90
N SER A 135 13.63 4.33 -1.39
CA SER A 135 14.25 4.47 -0.08
C SER A 135 15.19 5.68 -0.05
N GLN A 136 15.19 6.40 1.08
CA GLN A 136 16.11 7.52 1.32
C GLN A 136 17.21 7.15 2.33
N ASN A 137 17.09 6.01 3.01
CA ASN A 137 18.09 5.53 3.96
C ASN A 137 18.05 3.98 4.11
N PRO A 138 19.01 3.22 3.53
CA PRO A 138 19.99 3.72 2.56
C PRO A 138 19.28 4.24 1.29
N PRO A 139 19.86 5.21 0.56
CA PRO A 139 19.28 5.73 -0.67
C PRO A 139 19.10 4.61 -1.71
N GLY A 140 17.92 4.53 -2.32
CA GLY A 140 17.66 3.66 -3.46
C GLY A 140 18.23 4.25 -4.76
N GLY A 141 18.29 3.44 -5.82
CA GLY A 141 18.97 3.83 -7.07
C GLY A 141 18.43 5.08 -7.80
N LEU A 142 17.23 5.57 -7.43
CA LEU A 142 16.63 6.79 -7.97
C LEU A 142 16.58 7.94 -6.96
N ALA A 143 17.26 7.85 -5.83
CA ALA A 143 17.16 8.86 -4.75
C ALA A 143 17.82 10.20 -5.12
N GLU A 144 18.79 10.19 -6.05
CA GLU A 144 19.56 11.38 -6.46
C GLU A 144 19.05 12.06 -7.74
N LEU A 145 17.89 11.65 -8.28
CA LEU A 145 17.32 12.27 -9.48
C LEU A 145 17.06 13.79 -9.32
#